data_AF-A0A534C6Y2-F1
#
_entry.id   AF-A0A534C6Y2-F1
#
_cell.length_a   1.000
_cell.length_b   1.000
_cell.length_c   1.000
_cell.angle_alpha   90.00
_cell.angle_beta   90.00
_cell.angle_gamma   90.00
#
_symmetry.space_group_name_H-M   'P 1'
#
loop_
_entity.id
_entity.type
_entity.pdbx_description
1 polymer ?
#
loop_
_entity_poly.entity_id
_entity_poly.type
_entity_poly.pdbx_seq_one_letter_code
_entity_poly.pdbx_strand_id
1 'polypeptide(L)'
;MRTPAALTRRQFVLTAAAVGGALVLGVALQRRRQRLTPGGGAPARGALNAYVRIEPNGRITLVIPKVEMGQGTYTSLPMLIAEELEVDLDAVTVEAAPPDPAVYGFAVDPAAPEGIERDQSTGTSLSIIQCWTPLRQAGAAARLMLIQAAAKRWRVPINTCQAQRGEVLHAASGRRLGYGALAAAAAALPVPAAPPLKAAKDFRLIGRATPRRDAPQKVDGSAVFGIDARPPNSKVALIALSPVEGGTIGGLAADAAVAVRGVRQVVNEGDVIAVVADDTWAAMQGMKALAPRWNDGANAAVQQAAIVAELEAAAQEAGAVAASKGKLEEAAARATTHVDAVYHQPFLAHATLEPMNCTVDWREGECEIWVGTQACDRAVAKLAALGLKPEQIRLHSYLIGGGFGRRLEVDGIVLAARIARHVQGPVRVLWSREQDIQHDRYRPYYVDRLSASLDARGMPVTWRHTIAGAGLWALYYGEGTVKNGVDLDAVTSAADLAYPLENMEVRFVRRDPAGVPTGWWRGVGPTRSVFAVESFMDELAAAAQQDPVRYRRALLKDPRMRAVLDLAADRAGWGMGLPAGSGRGVS
;
A
#
# COMPACT_ATOMS: atom_id res chain seq x y z
N MET A 1 31.47 -14.71 -31.98
CA MET A 1 31.85 -14.06 -30.69
C MET A 1 30.60 -13.95 -29.85
N ARG A 2 30.55 -14.59 -28.68
CA ARG A 2 29.42 -14.45 -27.75
C ARG A 2 29.59 -13.14 -27.00
N THR A 3 28.59 -12.26 -27.10
CA THR A 3 28.49 -11.03 -26.30
C THR A 3 28.62 -11.40 -24.82
N PRO A 4 29.42 -10.69 -24.00
CA PRO A 4 29.48 -10.95 -22.56
C PRO A 4 28.08 -10.74 -21.98
N ALA A 5 27.60 -11.68 -21.16
CA ALA A 5 26.37 -11.48 -20.42
C ALA A 5 26.50 -10.21 -19.58
N ALA A 6 25.59 -9.24 -19.78
CA ALA A 6 25.56 -8.02 -18.99
C ALA A 6 25.38 -8.38 -17.51
N LEU A 7 26.28 -7.90 -16.66
CA LEU A 7 26.16 -8.05 -15.21
C LEU A 7 24.82 -7.44 -14.78
N THR A 8 24.00 -8.21 -14.08
CA THR A 8 22.79 -7.67 -13.46
C THR A 8 23.19 -6.58 -12.45
N ARG A 9 22.39 -5.51 -12.28
CA ARG A 9 22.65 -4.47 -11.25
C ARG A 9 22.87 -5.08 -9.86
N ARG A 10 22.23 -6.21 -9.56
CA ARG A 10 22.46 -7.04 -8.37
C ARG A 10 23.89 -7.56 -8.27
N GLN A 11 24.42 -8.18 -9.33
CA GLN A 11 25.81 -8.62 -9.37
C GLN A 11 26.74 -7.40 -9.24
N PHE A 12 26.42 -6.28 -9.89
CA PHE A 12 27.19 -5.05 -9.73
C PHE A 12 27.22 -4.54 -8.28
N VAL A 13 26.09 -4.45 -7.57
CA VAL A 13 26.06 -3.99 -6.16
C VAL A 13 26.77 -4.96 -5.23
N LEU A 14 26.56 -6.27 -5.39
CA LEU A 14 27.23 -7.28 -4.56
C LEU A 14 28.74 -7.33 -4.84
N THR A 15 29.15 -7.22 -6.09
CA THR A 15 30.57 -7.21 -6.49
C THR A 15 31.24 -5.89 -6.11
N ALA A 16 30.59 -4.73 -6.30
CA ALA A 16 31.14 -3.43 -5.91
C ALA A 16 31.25 -3.28 -4.39
N ALA A 17 30.27 -3.78 -3.62
CA ALA A 17 30.34 -3.79 -2.17
C ALA A 17 31.43 -4.74 -1.64
N ALA A 18 31.64 -5.88 -2.29
CA ALA A 18 32.74 -6.80 -1.98
C ALA A 18 34.11 -6.16 -2.26
N VAL A 19 34.24 -5.41 -3.36
CA VAL A 19 35.46 -4.63 -3.68
C VAL A 19 35.68 -3.47 -2.68
N GLY A 20 34.61 -2.87 -2.18
CA GLY A 20 34.65 -1.78 -1.19
C GLY A 20 34.78 -2.21 0.28
N GLY A 21 34.87 -3.51 0.57
CA GLY A 21 35.03 -4.04 1.94
C GLY A 21 33.80 -3.94 2.84
N ALA A 22 32.60 -3.73 2.28
CA ALA A 22 31.36 -3.65 3.03
C ALA A 22 30.74 -5.04 3.27
N LEU A 23 30.10 -5.23 4.42
CA LEU A 23 29.21 -6.38 4.65
C LEU A 23 27.84 -6.06 4.05
N VAL A 24 27.38 -6.86 3.08
CA VAL A 24 26.04 -6.77 2.52
C VAL A 24 25.30 -8.08 2.76
N LEU A 25 24.24 -8.01 3.56
CA LEU A 25 23.32 -9.13 3.75
C LEU A 25 22.04 -8.87 2.99
N GLY A 26 21.79 -9.69 1.97
CA GLY A 26 20.49 -9.73 1.35
C GLY A 26 19.46 -10.40 2.26
N VAL A 27 18.22 -9.97 2.16
CA VAL A 27 17.07 -10.43 2.95
C VAL A 27 16.01 -10.91 1.99
N ALA A 28 15.39 -12.07 2.22
CA ALA A 28 14.25 -12.52 1.42
C ALA A 28 12.94 -12.22 2.15
N LEU A 29 12.18 -11.25 1.66
CA LEU A 29 10.88 -10.84 2.17
C LEU A 29 9.76 -11.61 1.44
N GLN A 30 8.83 -12.20 2.19
CA GLN A 30 7.71 -13.00 1.66
C GLN A 30 6.35 -12.44 2.08
N ARG A 31 5.29 -12.63 1.26
CA ARG A 31 3.93 -12.09 1.48
C ARG A 31 3.01 -12.92 2.38
N ARG A 32 3.43 -14.07 2.93
CA ARG A 32 2.51 -15.00 3.63
C ARG A 32 1.73 -14.32 4.78
N ARG A 33 0.42 -14.12 4.57
CA ARG A 33 -0.57 -14.06 5.65
C ARG A 33 -0.76 -15.48 6.17
N GLN A 34 0.14 -15.98 7.01
CA GLN A 34 -0.21 -17.13 7.83
C GLN A 34 -1.16 -16.64 8.92
N ARG A 35 -2.35 -17.26 9.04
CA ARG A 35 -2.98 -17.37 10.36
C ARG A 35 -1.91 -17.91 11.29
N LEU A 36 -1.77 -17.32 12.48
CA LEU A 36 -0.86 -17.80 13.52
C LEU A 36 -1.32 -19.18 14.00
N THR A 37 -1.10 -20.23 13.20
CA THR A 37 -1.08 -21.60 13.67
C THR A 37 0.34 -21.92 14.14
N PRO A 38 0.52 -22.45 15.36
CA PRO A 38 1.84 -22.90 15.80
C PRO A 38 2.26 -24.11 14.96
N GLY A 39 3.41 -24.00 14.28
CA GLY A 39 4.01 -25.09 13.50
C GLY A 39 3.96 -24.83 11.99
N GLY A 40 5.05 -24.26 11.45
CA GLY A 40 5.22 -24.06 10.01
C GLY A 40 6.65 -24.37 9.60
N GLY A 41 6.81 -25.34 8.70
CA GLY A 41 8.10 -25.78 8.16
C GLY A 41 8.88 -24.69 7.40
N ALA A 42 10.13 -25.01 7.10
CA ALA A 42 11.16 -24.11 6.62
C ALA A 42 10.78 -23.31 5.34
N PRO A 43 11.19 -22.04 5.23
CA PRO A 43 10.94 -21.23 4.03
C PRO A 43 11.76 -21.70 2.83
N ALA A 44 11.12 -21.71 1.65
CA ALA A 44 11.78 -21.93 0.37
C ALA A 44 12.80 -20.81 0.06
N ARG A 45 13.89 -21.16 -0.63
CA ARG A 45 14.98 -20.25 -1.06
C ARG A 45 14.43 -19.14 -1.97
N GLY A 46 14.08 -17.99 -1.38
CA GLY A 46 13.70 -16.78 -2.10
C GLY A 46 14.91 -15.95 -2.54
N ALA A 47 14.79 -15.24 -3.66
CA ALA A 47 15.78 -14.24 -4.06
C ALA A 47 15.80 -13.09 -3.03
N LEU A 48 17.00 -12.64 -2.67
CA LEU A 48 17.24 -11.56 -1.71
C LEU A 48 16.72 -10.22 -2.27
N ASN A 49 15.81 -9.55 -1.57
CA ASN A 49 15.04 -8.37 -2.01
C ASN A 49 15.01 -7.17 -1.05
N ALA A 50 15.80 -7.19 0.02
CA ALA A 50 16.25 -6.00 0.75
C ALA A 50 17.69 -6.24 1.23
N TYR A 51 18.42 -5.20 1.62
CA TYR A 51 19.77 -5.41 2.18
C TYR A 51 20.11 -4.49 3.34
N VAL A 52 20.88 -5.06 4.27
CA VAL A 52 21.64 -4.33 5.27
C VAL A 52 23.06 -4.21 4.77
N ARG A 53 23.55 -2.98 4.61
CA ARG A 53 24.94 -2.65 4.26
C ARG A 53 25.63 -2.08 5.49
N ILE A 54 26.74 -2.69 5.91
CA ILE A 54 27.64 -2.14 6.93
C ILE A 54 28.96 -1.81 6.25
N GLU A 55 29.29 -0.53 6.21
CA GLU A 55 30.48 -0.02 5.55
C GLU A 55 31.70 -0.03 6.47
N PRO A 56 32.93 0.01 5.91
CA PRO A 56 34.16 0.06 6.71
C PRO A 56 34.24 1.23 7.71
N ASN A 57 33.54 2.34 7.42
CA ASN A 57 33.42 3.50 8.31
C ASN A 57 32.41 3.31 9.46
N GLY A 58 31.73 2.15 9.52
CA GLY A 58 30.72 1.83 10.54
C GLY A 58 29.30 2.27 10.20
N ARG A 59 29.07 2.93 9.05
CA ARG A 59 27.72 3.33 8.61
C ARG A 59 26.87 2.11 8.29
N ILE A 60 25.70 2.03 8.90
CA ILE A 60 24.72 0.97 8.67
C ILE A 60 23.59 1.55 7.83
N THR A 61 23.32 0.95 6.68
CA THR A 61 22.28 1.37 5.74
C THR A 61 21.29 0.25 5.51
N LEU A 62 20.00 0.55 5.66
CA LEU A 62 18.89 -0.30 5.24
C LEU A 62 18.35 0.22 3.91
N VAL A 63 18.55 -0.54 2.84
CA VAL A 63 17.92 -0.28 1.54
C VAL A 63 16.56 -0.97 1.53
N ILE A 64 15.49 -0.19 1.35
CA ILE A 64 14.12 -0.65 1.62
C ILE A 64 13.16 -0.46 0.43
N PRO A 65 12.41 -1.51 0.03
CA PRO A 65 11.40 -1.42 -1.03
C PRO A 65 10.04 -0.92 -0.53
N LYS A 66 10.00 -0.20 0.59
CA LYS A 66 8.78 0.39 1.15
C LYS A 66 8.91 1.90 1.16
N VAL A 67 7.78 2.58 0.94
CA VAL A 67 7.72 4.05 0.95
C VAL A 67 7.07 4.56 2.24
N GLU A 68 7.51 5.73 2.67
CA GLU A 68 6.94 6.42 3.83
C GLU A 68 5.82 7.38 3.40
N MET A 69 4.62 7.12 3.90
CA MET A 69 3.42 7.92 3.61
C MET A 69 2.65 8.34 4.87
N GLY A 70 3.28 8.26 6.04
CA GLY A 70 2.66 8.53 7.33
C GLY A 70 2.42 7.29 8.20
N GLN A 71 2.81 6.10 7.77
CA GLN A 71 2.68 4.85 8.54
C GLN A 71 3.85 4.56 9.49
N GLY A 72 4.97 5.31 9.38
CA GLY A 72 6.12 5.16 10.28
C GLY A 72 7.10 4.04 9.88
N THR A 73 6.98 3.53 8.65
CA THR A 73 7.88 2.52 8.07
C THR A 73 9.36 2.89 8.11
N TYR A 74 9.71 4.16 7.93
CA TYR A 74 11.11 4.62 8.03
C TYR A 74 11.65 4.69 9.47
N THR A 75 10.79 4.42 10.46
CA THR A 75 11.17 4.23 11.87
C THR A 75 11.07 2.75 12.25
N SER A 76 9.94 2.11 11.96
CA SER A 76 9.64 0.76 12.44
C SER A 76 10.45 -0.33 11.74
N LEU A 77 10.79 -0.18 10.45
CA LEU A 77 11.56 -1.17 9.71
C LEU A 77 13.06 -1.16 10.07
N PRO A 78 13.75 -0.01 10.16
CA PRO A 78 15.11 0.00 10.70
C PRO A 78 15.18 -0.44 12.17
N MET A 79 14.13 -0.23 12.97
CA MET A 79 14.05 -0.74 14.35
C MET A 79 14.18 -2.26 14.44
N LEU A 80 13.65 -3.01 13.47
CA LEU A 80 13.77 -4.47 13.44
C LEU A 80 15.22 -4.94 13.28
N ILE A 81 16.00 -4.23 12.46
CA ILE A 81 17.42 -4.51 12.29
C ILE A 81 18.20 -4.01 13.49
N ALA A 82 17.93 -2.79 13.97
CA ALA A 82 18.65 -2.19 15.08
C ALA A 82 18.55 -3.05 16.36
N GLU A 83 17.35 -3.56 16.65
CA GLU A 83 17.08 -4.45 17.79
C GLU A 83 17.96 -5.70 17.77
N GLU A 84 18.07 -6.34 16.60
CA GLU A 84 18.84 -7.56 16.43
C GLU A 84 20.33 -7.29 16.22
N LEU A 85 20.71 -6.14 15.69
CA LEU A 85 22.10 -5.80 15.43
C LEU A 85 22.79 -5.23 16.68
N GLU A 86 22.05 -5.06 17.79
CA GLU A 86 22.52 -4.44 19.03
C GLU A 86 23.07 -3.02 18.79
N VAL A 87 22.34 -2.21 18.04
CA VAL A 87 22.66 -0.79 17.79
C VAL A 87 21.50 0.11 18.19
N ASP A 88 21.79 1.38 18.43
CA ASP A 88 20.74 2.38 18.61
C ASP A 88 20.05 2.65 17.27
N LEU A 89 18.78 3.06 17.30
CA LEU A 89 17.96 3.24 16.10
C LEU A 89 18.58 4.23 15.09
N ASP A 90 19.19 5.30 15.60
CA ASP A 90 19.79 6.36 14.77
C ASP A 90 21.06 5.91 14.04
N ALA A 91 21.65 4.78 14.44
CA ALA A 91 22.79 4.20 13.73
C ALA A 91 22.41 3.63 12.35
N VAL A 92 21.11 3.38 12.10
CA VAL A 92 20.62 2.78 10.85
C VAL A 92 20.05 3.86 9.93
N THR A 93 20.76 4.18 8.85
CA THR A 93 20.24 5.07 7.79
C THR A 93 19.31 4.29 6.87
N VAL A 94 18.25 4.94 6.34
CA VAL A 94 17.33 4.33 5.40
C VAL A 94 17.56 4.92 4.01
N GLU A 95 17.68 4.06 3.00
CA GLU A 95 17.71 4.42 1.58
C GLU A 95 16.52 3.75 0.88
N ALA A 96 15.77 4.50 0.07
CA ALA A 96 14.72 3.90 -0.76
C ALA A 96 15.35 2.98 -1.81
N ALA A 97 14.80 1.77 -1.96
CA ALA A 97 15.24 0.87 -3.02
C ALA A 97 14.82 1.42 -4.38
N PRO A 98 15.68 1.33 -5.42
CA PRO A 98 15.28 1.67 -6.77
C PRO A 98 14.17 0.71 -7.26
N PRO A 99 13.32 1.15 -8.21
CA PRO A 99 12.29 0.31 -8.80
C PRO A 99 12.93 -0.80 -9.66
N ASP A 100 12.96 -2.01 -9.11
CA ASP A 100 13.39 -3.23 -9.78
C ASP A 100 12.68 -4.38 -9.04
N PRO A 101 11.43 -4.69 -9.39
CA PRO A 101 10.63 -5.69 -8.68
C PRO A 101 11.26 -7.09 -8.77
N ALA A 102 12.10 -7.38 -9.78
CA ALA A 102 12.84 -8.63 -9.87
C ALA A 102 13.84 -8.78 -8.71
N VAL A 103 14.51 -7.68 -8.34
CA VAL A 103 15.44 -7.63 -7.21
C VAL A 103 14.71 -7.38 -5.91
N TYR A 104 13.93 -6.30 -5.81
CA TYR A 104 13.39 -5.74 -4.58
C TYR A 104 11.91 -6.03 -4.31
N GLY A 105 11.22 -6.61 -5.29
CA GLY A 105 9.82 -6.93 -5.18
C GLY A 105 9.57 -8.13 -4.27
N PHE A 106 8.42 -8.10 -3.62
CA PHE A 106 7.91 -9.16 -2.77
C PHE A 106 7.19 -10.18 -3.64
N ALA A 107 7.47 -11.48 -3.43
CA ALA A 107 6.68 -12.53 -4.07
C ALA A 107 5.21 -12.30 -3.74
N VAL A 108 4.37 -12.27 -4.77
CA VAL A 108 2.92 -12.07 -4.61
C VAL A 108 2.32 -13.37 -4.07
N ASP A 109 1.09 -13.33 -3.55
CA ASP A 109 0.42 -14.55 -3.07
C ASP A 109 0.48 -15.64 -4.16
N PRO A 110 0.78 -16.92 -3.87
CA PRO A 110 0.75 -17.98 -4.88
C PRO A 110 -0.63 -18.16 -5.55
N ALA A 111 -1.70 -17.59 -4.99
CA ALA A 111 -3.00 -17.48 -5.65
C ALA A 111 -3.09 -16.32 -6.66
N ALA A 112 -2.09 -15.44 -6.72
CA ALA A 112 -2.00 -14.36 -7.70
C ALA A 112 -1.88 -14.94 -9.12
N PRO A 113 -2.40 -14.24 -10.14
CA PRO A 113 -2.38 -14.72 -11.51
C PRO A 113 -0.96 -14.83 -12.06
N GLU A 114 -0.83 -15.66 -13.08
CA GLU A 114 0.37 -15.75 -13.91
C GLU A 114 0.74 -14.34 -14.45
N GLY A 115 2.01 -13.96 -14.33
CA GLY A 115 2.52 -12.64 -14.76
C GLY A 115 2.64 -11.57 -13.68
N ILE A 116 2.10 -11.79 -12.47
CA ILE A 116 2.30 -10.89 -11.31
C ILE A 116 3.12 -11.64 -10.25
N GLU A 117 4.39 -11.84 -10.57
CA GLU A 117 5.29 -12.66 -9.74
C GLU A 117 5.92 -11.87 -8.59
N ARG A 118 6.08 -10.55 -8.75
CA ARG A 118 6.69 -9.66 -7.75
C ARG A 118 6.06 -8.27 -7.75
N ASP A 119 5.84 -7.75 -6.56
CA ASP A 119 5.23 -6.43 -6.30
C ASP A 119 6.19 -5.61 -5.42
N GLN A 120 6.62 -4.43 -5.85
CA GLN A 120 7.46 -3.51 -5.06
C GLN A 120 6.63 -2.35 -4.47
N SER A 121 5.31 -2.47 -4.43
CA SER A 121 4.47 -1.43 -3.88
C SER A 121 4.37 -1.46 -2.36
N THR A 122 3.88 -0.35 -1.81
CA THR A 122 3.51 -0.22 -0.40
C THR A 122 2.00 -0.11 -0.28
N GLY A 123 1.34 -1.16 0.19
CA GLY A 123 -0.11 -1.21 0.38
C GLY A 123 -0.55 -2.42 1.21
N THR A 124 -1.87 -2.58 1.39
CA THR A 124 -2.50 -3.74 2.07
C THR A 124 -2.04 -4.03 3.51
N SER A 125 -1.47 -3.03 4.19
CA SER A 125 -0.92 -3.12 5.55
C SER A 125 0.19 -4.16 5.72
N LEU A 126 0.91 -4.47 4.65
CA LEU A 126 1.86 -5.57 4.62
C LEU A 126 3.28 -5.22 5.08
N SER A 127 3.65 -3.94 5.17
CA SER A 127 5.04 -3.53 5.44
C SER A 127 5.66 -4.23 6.64
N ILE A 128 5.00 -4.19 7.81
CA ILE A 128 5.50 -4.88 9.01
C ILE A 128 5.32 -6.39 8.89
N ILE A 129 4.17 -6.86 8.41
CA ILE A 129 3.87 -8.30 8.29
C ILE A 129 4.94 -9.02 7.44
N GLN A 130 5.32 -8.42 6.31
CA GLN A 130 6.32 -8.96 5.38
C GLN A 130 7.75 -8.83 5.90
N CYS A 131 8.04 -7.75 6.62
CA CYS A 131 9.41 -7.40 7.00
C CYS A 131 9.79 -7.86 8.40
N TRP A 132 8.84 -8.23 9.25
CA TRP A 132 9.05 -8.56 10.66
C TRP A 132 10.14 -9.61 10.85
N THR A 133 9.92 -10.81 10.32
CA THR A 133 10.86 -11.92 10.50
C THR A 133 12.14 -11.73 9.68
N PRO A 134 12.08 -11.39 8.38
CA PRO A 134 13.29 -11.38 7.56
C PRO A 134 14.27 -10.26 7.94
N LEU A 135 13.80 -9.05 8.28
CA LEU A 135 14.70 -7.97 8.70
C LEU A 135 15.36 -8.28 10.06
N ARG A 136 14.63 -8.94 10.97
CA ARG A 136 15.21 -9.42 12.22
C ARG A 136 16.26 -10.50 12.00
N GLN A 137 15.99 -11.46 11.12
CA GLN A 137 16.97 -12.49 10.73
C GLN A 137 18.22 -11.87 10.12
N ALA A 138 18.07 -10.85 9.28
CA ALA A 138 19.20 -10.12 8.70
C ALA A 138 20.06 -9.44 9.77
N GLY A 139 19.44 -8.72 10.71
CA GLY A 139 20.15 -8.10 11.83
C GLY A 139 20.88 -9.12 12.70
N ALA A 140 20.22 -10.25 13.01
CA ALA A 140 20.80 -11.32 13.83
C ALA A 140 21.95 -12.04 13.11
N ALA A 141 21.83 -12.30 11.81
CA ALA A 141 22.89 -12.88 10.99
C ALA A 141 24.13 -11.96 10.95
N ALA A 142 23.94 -10.66 10.69
CA ALA A 142 25.02 -9.67 10.71
C ALA A 142 25.72 -9.66 12.07
N ARG A 143 24.96 -9.59 13.16
CA ARG A 143 25.49 -9.63 14.53
C ARG A 143 26.40 -10.85 14.74
N LEU A 144 25.94 -12.04 14.35
CA LEU A 144 26.71 -13.28 14.53
C LEU A 144 28.00 -13.30 13.68
N MET A 145 27.93 -12.84 12.43
CA MET A 145 29.09 -12.77 11.55
C MET A 145 30.13 -11.76 12.08
N LEU A 146 29.69 -10.61 12.60
CA LEU A 146 30.55 -9.62 13.23
C LEU A 146 31.23 -10.17 14.50
N ILE A 147 30.47 -10.84 15.37
CA ILE A 147 31.01 -11.51 16.57
C ILE A 147 32.05 -12.56 16.17
N GLN A 148 31.76 -13.38 15.15
CA GLN A 148 32.68 -14.40 14.67
C GLN A 148 33.95 -13.79 14.07
N ALA A 149 33.85 -12.70 13.31
CA ALA A 149 34.99 -11.98 12.76
C ALA A 149 35.90 -11.43 13.86
N ALA A 150 35.32 -10.84 14.91
CA ALA A 150 36.07 -10.35 16.06
C ALA A 150 36.75 -11.48 16.84
N ALA A 151 36.03 -12.56 17.14
CA ALA A 151 36.55 -13.73 17.84
C ALA A 151 37.74 -14.36 17.08
N LYS A 152 37.62 -14.50 15.75
CA LYS A 152 38.73 -14.95 14.88
C LYS A 152 39.94 -14.02 14.95
N ARG A 153 39.72 -12.70 14.83
CA ARG A 153 40.79 -11.69 14.89
C ARG A 153 41.53 -11.71 16.23
N TRP A 154 40.79 -11.94 17.31
CA TRP A 154 41.32 -11.98 18.67
C TRP A 154 41.84 -13.33 19.13
N ARG A 155 41.59 -14.39 18.35
CA ARG A 155 41.91 -15.79 18.67
C ARG A 155 41.31 -16.23 20.01
N VAL A 156 40.03 -15.92 20.21
CA VAL A 156 39.26 -16.29 21.43
C VAL A 156 38.02 -17.09 21.06
N PRO A 157 37.43 -17.86 21.99
CA PRO A 157 36.16 -18.52 21.78
C PRO A 157 35.04 -17.52 21.42
N ILE A 158 34.15 -17.90 20.50
CA ILE A 158 33.07 -16.99 20.03
C ILE A 158 32.10 -16.59 21.15
N ASN A 159 31.84 -17.50 22.09
CA ASN A 159 30.91 -17.32 23.20
C ASN A 159 31.45 -16.37 24.30
N THR A 160 32.71 -15.94 24.23
CA THR A 160 33.27 -14.90 25.11
C THR A 160 33.17 -13.50 24.51
N CYS A 161 32.64 -13.38 23.28
CA CYS A 161 32.42 -12.12 22.59
C CYS A 161 30.93 -11.73 22.58
N GLN A 162 30.63 -10.45 22.77
CA GLN A 162 29.27 -9.91 22.77
C GLN A 162 29.16 -8.69 21.87
N ALA A 163 28.07 -8.58 21.12
CA ALA A 163 27.70 -7.38 20.38
C ALA A 163 26.96 -6.40 21.29
N GLN A 164 27.34 -5.12 21.27
CA GLN A 164 26.66 -4.06 22.01
C GLN A 164 27.00 -2.69 21.41
N ARG A 165 25.98 -1.86 21.16
CA ARG A 165 26.08 -0.47 20.68
C ARG A 165 27.00 -0.31 19.45
N GLY A 166 26.86 -1.19 18.46
CA GLY A 166 27.64 -1.08 17.22
C GLY A 166 29.07 -1.60 17.31
N GLU A 167 29.41 -2.29 18.39
CA GLU A 167 30.73 -2.87 18.63
C GLU A 167 30.62 -4.34 19.04
N VAL A 168 31.69 -5.09 18.80
CA VAL A 168 31.92 -6.38 19.46
C VAL A 168 32.90 -6.18 20.59
N LEU A 169 32.61 -6.76 21.75
CA LEU A 169 33.40 -6.70 22.97
C LEU A 169 33.85 -8.10 23.37
N HIS A 170 35.09 -8.24 23.84
CA HIS A 170 35.56 -9.43 24.54
C HIS A 170 35.77 -9.11 26.02
N ALA A 171 34.77 -9.41 26.85
CA ALA A 171 34.65 -8.96 28.23
C ALA A 171 35.90 -9.27 29.07
N ALA A 172 36.44 -10.49 28.96
CA ALA A 172 37.59 -10.93 29.75
C ALA A 172 38.88 -10.12 29.47
N SER A 173 39.01 -9.51 28.29
CA SER A 173 40.19 -8.71 27.94
C SER A 173 39.94 -7.21 27.82
N GLY A 174 38.68 -6.77 27.89
CA GLY A 174 38.28 -5.38 27.61
C GLY A 174 38.43 -4.93 26.14
N ARG A 175 38.92 -5.79 25.22
CA ARG A 175 39.07 -5.45 23.79
C ARG A 175 37.71 -5.18 23.14
N ARG A 176 37.67 -4.18 22.25
CA ARG A 176 36.48 -3.75 21.50
C ARG A 176 36.85 -3.51 20.04
N LEU A 177 35.94 -3.82 19.12
CA LEU A 177 36.05 -3.48 17.70
C LEU A 177 34.68 -3.02 17.19
N GLY A 178 34.65 -1.82 16.61
CA GLY A 178 33.46 -1.32 15.91
C GLY A 178 33.12 -2.17 14.68
N TYR A 179 31.84 -2.21 14.31
CA TYR A 179 31.37 -3.03 13.20
C TYR A 179 32.04 -2.72 11.86
N GLY A 180 32.38 -1.45 11.59
CA GLY A 180 33.09 -1.08 10.37
C GLY A 180 34.46 -1.77 10.23
N ALA A 181 35.22 -1.86 11.32
CA ALA A 181 36.52 -2.54 11.35
C ALA A 181 36.41 -4.07 11.18
N LEU A 182 35.21 -4.62 11.31
CA LEU A 182 34.90 -6.05 11.18
C LEU A 182 34.17 -6.38 9.86
N ALA A 183 33.62 -5.38 9.16
CA ALA A 183 32.71 -5.58 8.04
C ALA A 183 33.30 -6.46 6.93
N ALA A 184 34.51 -6.15 6.44
CA ALA A 184 35.16 -6.92 5.39
C ALA A 184 35.43 -8.38 5.80
N ALA A 185 35.90 -8.59 7.03
CA ALA A 185 36.16 -9.93 7.55
C ALA A 185 34.87 -10.73 7.78
N ALA A 186 33.80 -10.06 8.23
CA ALA A 186 32.49 -10.66 8.38
C ALA A 186 31.88 -11.03 7.02
N ALA A 187 32.06 -10.21 5.98
CA ALA A 187 31.55 -10.46 4.64
C ALA A 187 32.12 -11.73 3.98
N ALA A 188 33.32 -12.15 4.40
CA ALA A 188 33.94 -13.39 3.94
C ALA A 188 33.43 -14.66 4.67
N LEU A 189 32.55 -14.52 5.67
CA LEU A 189 31.97 -15.64 6.40
C LEU A 189 30.69 -16.14 5.74
N PRO A 190 30.35 -17.43 5.89
CA PRO A 190 29.04 -17.93 5.45
C PRO A 190 27.92 -17.26 6.25
N VAL A 191 26.84 -16.89 5.56
CA VAL A 191 25.65 -16.32 6.20
C VAL A 191 24.93 -17.42 6.98
N PRO A 192 24.63 -17.23 8.29
CA PRO A 192 23.85 -18.18 9.07
C PRO A 192 22.45 -18.40 8.47
N ALA A 193 22.07 -19.66 8.23
CA ALA A 193 20.78 -19.98 7.59
C ALA A 193 19.56 -19.74 8.51
N ALA A 194 19.73 -19.92 9.82
CA ALA A 194 18.66 -19.75 10.82
C ALA A 194 19.23 -19.08 12.09
N PRO A 195 19.55 -17.78 12.03
CA PRO A 195 20.11 -17.08 13.18
C PRO A 195 19.05 -17.00 14.31
N PRO A 196 19.41 -17.31 15.56
CA PRO A 196 18.51 -17.14 16.70
C PRO A 196 18.12 -15.67 16.85
N LEU A 197 16.81 -15.43 16.93
CA LEU A 197 16.23 -14.10 17.14
C LEU A 197 16.04 -13.83 18.64
N LYS A 198 16.09 -12.56 19.03
CA LYS A 198 15.80 -12.15 20.41
C LYS A 198 14.36 -12.51 20.81
N ALA A 199 14.14 -12.92 22.06
CA ALA A 199 12.78 -13.09 22.57
C ALA A 199 12.16 -11.72 22.85
N ALA A 200 10.83 -11.62 22.84
CA ALA A 200 10.14 -10.35 23.05
C ALA A 200 10.48 -9.67 24.39
N LYS A 201 10.73 -10.47 25.43
CA LYS A 201 11.18 -9.98 26.74
C LYS A 201 12.55 -9.30 26.72
N ASP A 202 13.38 -9.61 25.73
CA ASP A 202 14.75 -9.10 25.59
C ASP A 202 14.81 -7.89 24.63
N PHE A 203 13.66 -7.45 24.12
CA PHE A 203 13.59 -6.27 23.25
C PHE A 203 13.89 -4.98 24.00
N ARG A 204 14.76 -4.17 23.39
CA ARG A 204 15.19 -2.87 23.92
C ARG A 204 14.53 -1.70 23.19
N LEU A 205 14.23 -1.86 21.91
CA LEU A 205 13.58 -0.88 21.02
C LEU A 205 12.15 -1.31 20.68
N ILE A 206 11.95 -2.57 20.26
CA ILE A 206 10.64 -3.06 19.82
C ILE A 206 9.67 -3.09 21.01
N GLY A 207 8.47 -2.53 20.80
CA GLY A 207 7.43 -2.43 21.84
C GLY A 207 7.63 -1.28 22.82
N ARG A 208 8.62 -0.40 22.59
CA ARG A 208 8.84 0.82 23.38
C ARG A 208 8.32 2.05 22.63
N ALA A 209 7.82 3.02 23.40
CA ALA A 209 7.46 4.33 22.86
C ALA A 209 8.72 4.98 22.27
N THR A 210 8.72 5.17 20.95
CA THR A 210 9.87 5.69 20.20
C THR A 210 9.40 6.84 19.30
N PRO A 211 10.00 8.03 19.41
CA PRO A 211 9.69 9.12 18.49
C PRO A 211 9.96 8.72 17.04
N ARG A 212 9.09 9.19 16.14
CA ARG A 212 9.26 8.96 14.70
C ARG A 212 10.48 9.73 14.19
N ARG A 213 11.36 9.05 13.47
CA ARG A 213 12.57 9.65 12.88
C ARG A 213 12.26 10.72 11.84
N ASP A 214 11.14 10.57 11.16
CA ASP A 214 10.67 11.50 10.14
C ASP A 214 9.80 12.62 10.70
N ALA A 215 9.59 12.70 12.03
CA ALA A 215 8.79 13.75 12.65
C ALA A 215 9.48 15.13 12.67
N PRO A 216 10.76 15.28 13.05
CA PRO A 216 11.41 16.60 13.12
C PRO A 216 11.26 17.39 11.81
N GLN A 217 11.62 16.77 10.68
CA GLN A 217 11.53 17.38 9.36
C GLN A 217 10.09 17.75 8.95
N LYS A 218 9.07 17.03 9.46
CA LYS A 218 7.67 17.33 9.17
C LYS A 218 7.14 18.51 9.99
N VAL A 219 7.72 18.75 11.16
CA VAL A 219 7.29 19.81 12.08
C VAL A 219 7.98 21.14 11.75
N ASP A 220 9.24 21.10 11.33
CA ASP A 220 10.01 22.31 10.98
C ASP A 220 9.87 22.73 9.49
N GLY A 221 9.16 21.93 8.68
CA GLY A 221 8.92 22.20 7.27
C GLY A 221 10.08 21.84 6.34
N SER A 222 11.12 21.17 6.82
CA SER A 222 12.25 20.70 5.99
C SER A 222 11.97 19.38 5.24
N ALA A 223 10.89 18.69 5.58
CA ALA A 223 10.45 17.48 4.89
C ALA A 223 10.10 17.79 3.42
N VAL A 224 10.66 17.00 2.51
CA VAL A 224 10.42 17.16 1.07
C VAL A 224 9.43 16.11 0.58
N PHE A 225 8.28 16.57 0.08
CA PHE A 225 7.26 15.75 -0.56
C PHE A 225 7.43 15.77 -2.09
N GLY A 226 6.68 14.92 -2.80
CA GLY A 226 6.75 14.86 -4.27
C GLY A 226 6.53 16.22 -4.93
N ILE A 227 5.57 17.00 -4.41
CA ILE A 227 5.22 18.32 -4.93
C ILE A 227 6.34 19.36 -4.77
N ASP A 228 7.22 19.17 -3.79
CA ASP A 228 8.31 20.09 -3.47
C ASP A 228 9.52 19.88 -4.39
N ALA A 229 9.56 18.77 -5.13
CA ALA A 229 10.64 18.48 -6.05
C ALA A 229 10.80 19.61 -7.09
N ARG A 230 12.00 20.18 -7.13
CA ARG A 230 12.33 21.33 -7.98
C ARG A 230 13.77 21.22 -8.48
N PRO A 231 14.06 20.29 -9.41
CA PRO A 231 15.36 20.26 -10.06
C PRO A 231 15.65 21.60 -10.76
N PRO A 232 16.93 21.99 -10.94
CA PRO A 232 17.29 23.25 -11.55
C PRO A 232 16.58 23.51 -12.88
N ASN A 233 16.22 24.76 -13.14
CA ASN A 233 15.55 25.20 -14.37
C ASN A 233 14.13 24.64 -14.61
N SER A 234 13.49 24.08 -13.59
CA SER A 234 12.12 23.54 -13.71
C SER A 234 11.08 24.59 -14.09
N LYS A 235 10.23 24.26 -15.06
CA LYS A 235 8.96 24.96 -15.33
C LYS A 235 7.83 24.37 -14.49
N VAL A 236 6.69 25.07 -14.43
CA VAL A 236 5.45 24.57 -13.83
C VAL A 236 4.45 24.31 -14.94
N ALA A 237 3.77 23.17 -14.90
CA ALA A 237 2.65 22.87 -15.78
C ALA A 237 1.40 22.58 -14.94
N LEU A 238 0.34 23.36 -15.13
CA LEU A 238 -0.99 22.99 -14.62
C LEU A 238 -1.76 22.30 -15.73
N ILE A 239 -2.34 21.15 -15.39
CA ILE A 239 -3.14 20.37 -16.33
C ILE A 239 -4.63 20.62 -16.16
N ALA A 240 -5.38 20.34 -17.22
CA ALA A 240 -6.81 20.13 -17.14
C ALA A 240 -7.19 18.93 -18.02
N LEU A 241 -8.07 18.08 -17.50
CA LEU A 241 -8.69 16.98 -18.24
C LEU A 241 -10.17 17.30 -18.51
N SER A 242 -10.73 16.60 -19.49
CA SER A 242 -12.18 16.60 -19.74
C SER A 242 -12.95 16.21 -18.48
N PRO A 243 -13.94 16.99 -18.01
CA PRO A 243 -14.77 16.65 -16.84
C PRO A 243 -15.49 15.31 -16.96
N VAL A 244 -15.75 14.87 -18.19
CA VAL A 244 -16.32 13.57 -18.52
C VAL A 244 -15.23 12.65 -19.05
N GLU A 245 -15.08 11.48 -18.45
CA GLU A 245 -14.08 10.46 -18.82
C GLU A 245 -14.25 10.04 -20.28
N GLY A 246 -13.14 9.99 -21.03
CA GLY A 246 -13.15 9.71 -22.46
C GLY A 246 -13.56 10.88 -23.36
N GLY A 247 -13.85 12.05 -22.78
CA GLY A 247 -14.03 13.29 -23.53
C GLY A 247 -12.71 13.84 -24.09
N THR A 248 -12.83 14.75 -25.04
CA THR A 248 -11.68 15.38 -25.74
C THR A 248 -11.88 16.88 -25.88
N ILE A 249 -10.82 17.61 -26.18
CA ILE A 249 -10.88 19.05 -26.36
C ILE A 249 -11.77 19.41 -27.57
N GLY A 250 -12.76 20.27 -27.34
CA GLY A 250 -13.62 20.85 -28.39
C GLY A 250 -13.18 22.25 -28.80
N GLY A 251 -12.44 22.97 -27.95
CA GLY A 251 -11.83 24.24 -28.29
C GLY A 251 -11.10 24.87 -27.11
N LEU A 252 -10.14 25.74 -27.41
CA LEU A 252 -9.36 26.47 -26.41
C LEU A 252 -8.88 27.82 -26.97
N ALA A 253 -8.53 28.75 -26.09
CA ALA A 253 -8.00 30.07 -26.44
C ALA A 253 -6.47 30.11 -26.20
N ALA A 254 -5.70 29.37 -27.01
CA ALA A 254 -4.25 29.23 -26.83
C ALA A 254 -3.52 30.59 -26.84
N ASP A 255 -3.84 31.47 -27.78
CA ASP A 255 -3.20 32.78 -27.89
C ASP A 255 -3.46 33.65 -26.65
N ALA A 256 -4.67 33.58 -26.10
CA ALA A 256 -5.02 34.30 -24.87
C ALA A 256 -4.22 33.77 -23.67
N ALA A 257 -4.01 32.46 -23.58
CA ALA A 257 -3.19 31.85 -22.54
C ALA A 257 -1.71 32.25 -22.68
N VAL A 258 -1.15 32.19 -23.90
CA VAL A 258 0.26 32.54 -24.17
C VAL A 258 0.52 34.04 -23.97
N ALA A 259 -0.49 34.90 -24.16
CA ALA A 259 -0.40 36.33 -23.87
C ALA A 259 -0.26 36.64 -22.36
N VAL A 260 -0.60 35.71 -21.46
CA VAL A 260 -0.40 35.89 -20.02
C VAL A 260 1.10 35.88 -19.70
N ARG A 261 1.58 36.94 -19.05
CA ARG A 261 2.98 37.07 -18.66
C ARG A 261 3.45 35.86 -17.84
N GLY A 262 4.53 35.24 -18.29
CA GLY A 262 5.14 34.07 -17.63
C GLY A 262 4.65 32.73 -18.19
N VAL A 263 3.57 32.71 -18.98
CA VAL A 263 3.18 31.52 -19.75
C VAL A 263 4.15 31.36 -20.92
N ARG A 264 4.57 30.11 -21.13
CA ARG A 264 5.59 29.74 -22.12
C ARG A 264 5.02 28.88 -23.23
N GLN A 265 4.06 28.02 -22.91
CA GLN A 265 3.53 27.05 -23.85
C GLN A 265 2.16 26.56 -23.39
N VAL A 266 1.31 26.24 -24.37
CA VAL A 266 0.13 25.40 -24.17
C VAL A 266 0.43 24.06 -24.83
N VAL A 267 0.28 22.98 -24.06
CA VAL A 267 0.37 21.60 -24.57
C VAL A 267 -1.06 21.07 -24.69
N ASN A 268 -1.36 20.42 -25.82
CA ASN A 268 -2.66 19.83 -26.09
C ASN A 268 -2.47 18.43 -26.68
N GLU A 269 -2.86 17.40 -25.92
CA GLU A 269 -2.88 16.01 -26.39
C GLU A 269 -4.31 15.48 -26.65
N GLY A 270 -5.30 16.36 -26.72
CA GLY A 270 -6.68 16.01 -27.00
C GLY A 270 -7.48 15.70 -25.73
N ASP A 271 -7.11 14.68 -24.98
CA ASP A 271 -7.76 14.25 -23.72
C ASP A 271 -7.21 14.98 -22.48
N VAL A 272 -6.00 15.54 -22.59
CA VAL A 272 -5.35 16.36 -21.57
C VAL A 272 -4.72 17.59 -22.20
N ILE A 273 -4.85 18.72 -21.51
CA ILE A 273 -4.14 19.96 -21.83
C ILE A 273 -3.26 20.40 -20.66
N ALA A 274 -2.22 21.18 -20.95
CA ALA A 274 -1.40 21.81 -19.93
C ALA A 274 -1.03 23.24 -20.30
N VAL A 275 -0.97 24.12 -19.29
CA VAL A 275 -0.35 25.44 -19.39
C VAL A 275 0.99 25.39 -18.70
N VAL A 276 2.07 25.54 -19.47
CA VAL A 276 3.45 25.55 -18.99
C VAL A 276 3.90 26.99 -18.78
N ALA A 277 4.40 27.31 -17.60
CA ALA A 277 4.78 28.65 -17.20
C ALA A 277 6.03 28.66 -16.31
N ASP A 278 6.56 29.86 -16.03
CA ASP A 278 7.72 30.05 -15.15
C ASP A 278 7.41 29.77 -13.67
N ASP A 279 6.16 29.98 -13.27
CA ASP A 279 5.68 29.79 -11.91
C ASP A 279 4.20 29.36 -11.88
N THR A 280 3.74 28.94 -10.70
CA THR A 280 2.39 28.42 -10.51
C THR A 280 1.32 29.48 -10.75
N TRP A 281 1.57 30.75 -10.41
CA TRP A 281 0.57 31.81 -10.58
C TRP A 281 0.33 32.09 -12.06
N ALA A 282 1.40 32.23 -12.84
CA ALA A 282 1.31 32.39 -14.29
C ALA A 282 0.62 31.19 -14.95
N ALA A 283 0.90 29.96 -14.51
CA ALA A 283 0.19 28.77 -15.00
C ALA A 283 -1.31 28.82 -14.69
N MET A 284 -1.70 29.27 -13.48
CA MET A 284 -3.12 29.40 -13.09
C MET A 284 -3.85 30.46 -13.92
N GLN A 285 -3.23 31.63 -14.09
CA GLN A 285 -3.81 32.71 -14.91
C GLN A 285 -3.89 32.30 -16.38
N GLY A 286 -2.87 31.60 -16.89
CA GLY A 286 -2.87 31.04 -18.23
C GLY A 286 -3.96 29.99 -18.43
N MET A 287 -4.16 29.07 -17.47
CA MET A 287 -5.23 28.06 -17.53
C MET A 287 -6.62 28.72 -17.55
N LYS A 288 -6.81 29.78 -16.74
CA LYS A 288 -8.05 30.57 -16.76
C LYS A 288 -8.27 31.24 -18.11
N ALA A 289 -7.24 31.84 -18.71
CA ALA A 289 -7.32 32.47 -20.03
C ALA A 289 -7.49 31.47 -21.17
N LEU A 290 -6.96 30.25 -21.02
CA LEU A 290 -7.08 29.16 -21.99
C LEU A 290 -8.53 28.71 -22.17
N ALA A 291 -9.31 28.74 -21.08
CA ALA A 291 -10.75 28.47 -21.07
C ALA A 291 -11.15 27.23 -21.90
N PRO A 292 -10.64 26.03 -21.55
CA PRO A 292 -10.88 24.83 -22.33
C PRO A 292 -12.38 24.49 -22.37
N ARG A 293 -12.85 24.15 -23.56
CA ARG A 293 -14.19 23.59 -23.79
C ARG A 293 -14.03 22.15 -24.26
N TRP A 294 -14.83 21.26 -23.71
CA TRP A 294 -14.71 19.82 -23.90
C TRP A 294 -15.88 19.28 -24.71
N ASN A 295 -15.60 18.23 -25.48
CA ASN A 295 -16.59 17.33 -26.04
C ASN A 295 -16.67 16.12 -25.11
N ASP A 296 -17.80 15.95 -24.43
CA ASP A 296 -17.96 14.99 -23.33
C ASP A 296 -17.91 13.51 -23.76
N GLY A 297 -17.95 13.24 -25.06
CA GLY A 297 -17.75 11.89 -25.60
C GLY A 297 -18.86 10.90 -25.23
N ALA A 298 -18.52 9.61 -25.17
CA ALA A 298 -19.49 8.52 -25.00
C ALA A 298 -20.14 8.50 -23.61
N ASN A 299 -19.49 9.09 -22.60
CA ASN A 299 -19.97 9.07 -21.21
C ASN A 299 -20.77 10.32 -20.83
N ALA A 300 -21.08 11.22 -21.78
CA ALA A 300 -21.77 12.49 -21.53
C ALA A 300 -23.13 12.34 -20.82
N ALA A 301 -23.83 11.24 -21.08
CA ALA A 301 -25.15 10.95 -20.52
C ALA A 301 -25.11 10.11 -19.23
N VAL A 302 -23.93 9.71 -18.75
CA VAL A 302 -23.82 8.90 -17.53
C VAL A 302 -24.27 9.72 -16.33
N GLN A 303 -25.18 9.15 -15.53
CA GLN A 303 -25.71 9.75 -14.32
C GLN A 303 -25.52 8.80 -13.15
N GLN A 304 -25.20 9.34 -11.97
CA GLN A 304 -25.05 8.52 -10.76
C GLN A 304 -26.31 7.72 -10.45
N ALA A 305 -27.51 8.29 -10.66
CA ALA A 305 -28.77 7.57 -10.44
C ALA A 305 -28.91 6.30 -11.31
N ALA A 306 -28.42 6.34 -12.55
CA ALA A 306 -28.45 5.17 -13.44
C ALA A 306 -27.46 4.08 -12.97
N ILE A 307 -26.26 4.48 -12.53
CA ILE A 307 -25.28 3.55 -11.93
C ILE A 307 -25.87 2.87 -10.69
N VAL A 308 -26.52 3.63 -9.80
CA VAL A 308 -27.12 3.07 -8.58
C VAL A 308 -28.26 2.10 -8.92
N ALA A 309 -29.15 2.47 -9.85
CA ALA A 309 -30.25 1.59 -10.28
C ALA A 309 -29.73 0.29 -10.92
N GLU A 310 -28.65 0.35 -11.70
CA GLU A 310 -28.00 -0.85 -12.25
C GLU A 310 -27.45 -1.75 -11.15
N LEU A 311 -26.82 -1.17 -10.11
CA LEU A 311 -26.29 -1.94 -8.98
C LEU A 311 -27.40 -2.55 -8.12
N GLU A 312 -28.50 -1.83 -7.89
CA GLU A 312 -29.68 -2.37 -7.20
C GLU A 312 -30.28 -3.55 -7.95
N ALA A 313 -30.42 -3.46 -9.28
CA ALA A 313 -30.87 -4.56 -10.12
C ALA A 313 -29.87 -5.74 -10.08
N ALA A 314 -28.57 -5.46 -10.19
CA ALA A 314 -27.52 -6.46 -10.14
C ALA A 314 -27.50 -7.22 -8.80
N ALA A 315 -27.79 -6.56 -7.68
CA ALA A 315 -27.87 -7.21 -6.37
C ALA A 315 -29.00 -8.26 -6.24
N GLN A 316 -29.93 -8.30 -7.20
CA GLN A 316 -30.99 -9.31 -7.31
C GLN A 316 -30.60 -10.52 -8.17
N GLU A 317 -29.49 -10.43 -8.91
CA GLU A 317 -29.05 -11.50 -9.79
C GLU A 317 -28.45 -12.67 -9.00
N ALA A 318 -28.36 -13.83 -9.65
CA ALA A 318 -27.76 -15.01 -9.03
C ALA A 318 -26.29 -14.80 -8.67
N GLY A 319 -25.51 -14.09 -9.51
CA GLY A 319 -24.10 -13.81 -9.27
C GLY A 319 -23.18 -15.04 -9.17
N ALA A 320 -21.89 -14.76 -8.98
CA ALA A 320 -20.87 -15.75 -8.71
C ALA A 320 -20.85 -16.10 -7.21
N VAL A 321 -20.81 -17.39 -6.87
CA VAL A 321 -20.73 -17.85 -5.48
C VAL A 321 -19.30 -17.68 -4.96
N ALA A 322 -19.13 -16.77 -3.98
CA ALA A 322 -17.85 -16.50 -3.33
C ALA A 322 -17.61 -17.39 -2.10
N ALA A 323 -18.67 -17.67 -1.34
CA ALA A 323 -18.65 -18.62 -0.24
C ALA A 323 -20.03 -19.26 -0.11
N SER A 324 -20.07 -20.55 0.20
CA SER A 324 -21.31 -21.26 0.51
C SER A 324 -21.04 -22.34 1.55
N LYS A 325 -21.90 -22.46 2.55
CA LYS A 325 -21.79 -23.41 3.66
C LYS A 325 -23.18 -23.84 4.11
N GLY A 326 -23.30 -25.11 4.50
CA GLY A 326 -24.53 -25.64 5.07
C GLY A 326 -25.64 -25.81 4.05
N LYS A 327 -26.88 -25.82 4.53
CA LYS A 327 -28.08 -26.07 3.72
C LYS A 327 -29.12 -24.98 3.99
N LEU A 328 -29.00 -23.87 3.27
CA LEU A 328 -29.79 -22.66 3.48
C LEU A 328 -31.30 -22.89 3.46
N GLU A 329 -31.81 -23.61 2.46
CA GLU A 329 -33.27 -23.83 2.33
C GLU A 329 -33.83 -24.70 3.46
N GLU A 330 -33.13 -25.77 3.85
CA GLU A 330 -33.53 -26.63 4.96
C GLU A 330 -33.54 -25.87 6.29
N ALA A 331 -32.57 -24.98 6.50
CA ALA A 331 -32.47 -24.15 7.70
C ALA A 331 -33.53 -23.03 7.72
N ALA A 332 -33.81 -22.41 6.57
CA ALA A 332 -34.82 -21.37 6.43
C ALA A 332 -36.22 -21.87 6.77
N ALA A 333 -36.54 -23.12 6.43
CA ALA A 333 -37.84 -23.74 6.72
C ALA A 333 -38.18 -23.85 8.22
N ARG A 334 -37.17 -23.72 9.10
CA ARG A 334 -37.33 -23.81 10.57
C ARG A 334 -37.31 -22.45 11.25
N ALA A 335 -37.21 -21.36 10.49
CA ALA A 335 -37.10 -20.03 11.03
C ALA A 335 -38.48 -19.45 11.40
N THR A 336 -38.46 -18.49 12.33
CA THR A 336 -39.67 -17.80 12.80
C THR A 336 -39.70 -16.33 12.38
N THR A 337 -38.54 -15.76 12.09
CA THR A 337 -38.38 -14.35 11.69
C THR A 337 -37.47 -14.29 10.47
N HIS A 338 -37.79 -13.44 9.51
CA HIS A 338 -36.95 -13.12 8.36
C HIS A 338 -36.59 -11.64 8.39
N VAL A 339 -35.33 -11.32 8.14
CA VAL A 339 -34.82 -9.95 8.09
C VAL A 339 -34.11 -9.77 6.76
N ASP A 340 -34.41 -8.69 6.06
CA ASP A 340 -33.80 -8.29 4.78
C ASP A 340 -33.34 -6.84 4.91
N ALA A 341 -32.16 -6.54 4.37
CA ALA A 341 -31.61 -5.20 4.33
C ALA A 341 -30.84 -4.95 3.04
N VAL A 342 -30.82 -3.70 2.60
CA VAL A 342 -30.00 -3.23 1.47
C VAL A 342 -29.14 -2.07 1.94
N TYR A 343 -27.84 -2.17 1.75
CA TYR A 343 -26.88 -1.13 2.10
C TYR A 343 -26.26 -0.53 0.85
N HIS A 344 -26.16 0.79 0.86
CA HIS A 344 -25.55 1.57 -0.20
C HIS A 344 -24.25 2.17 0.28
N GLN A 345 -23.18 1.99 -0.50
CA GLN A 345 -21.88 2.53 -0.19
C GLN A 345 -21.48 3.48 -1.31
N PRO A 346 -21.45 4.81 -1.08
CA PRO A 346 -21.22 5.76 -2.14
C PRO A 346 -19.77 5.78 -2.62
N PHE A 347 -19.57 6.37 -3.79
CA PHE A 347 -18.26 6.77 -4.28
C PHE A 347 -17.56 7.65 -3.25
N LEU A 348 -16.27 7.39 -3.00
CA LEU A 348 -15.45 8.25 -2.15
C LEU A 348 -14.17 8.67 -2.87
N ALA A 349 -13.91 9.98 -2.81
CA ALA A 349 -12.61 10.55 -3.11
C ALA A 349 -11.63 10.26 -1.98
N HIS A 350 -10.35 10.18 -2.32
CA HIS A 350 -9.25 10.08 -1.37
C HIS A 350 -8.96 11.40 -0.68
N ALA A 351 -9.16 12.52 -1.41
CA ALA A 351 -8.98 13.89 -0.93
C ALA A 351 -7.65 14.06 -0.16
N THR A 352 -6.53 13.61 -0.74
CA THR A 352 -5.20 13.71 -0.13
C THR A 352 -4.79 15.17 0.06
N LEU A 353 -4.13 15.54 1.16
CA LEU A 353 -3.75 16.94 1.38
C LEU A 353 -2.81 17.47 0.30
N GLU A 354 -1.85 16.65 -0.14
CA GLU A 354 -1.04 16.89 -1.33
C GLU A 354 -1.82 16.45 -2.59
N PRO A 355 -2.19 17.37 -3.50
CA PRO A 355 -2.79 17.02 -4.79
C PRO A 355 -1.83 16.19 -5.66
N MET A 356 -2.38 15.44 -6.61
CA MET A 356 -1.57 14.69 -7.57
C MET A 356 -0.55 15.59 -8.28
N ASN A 357 0.67 15.07 -8.38
CA ASN A 357 1.81 15.79 -8.96
C ASN A 357 2.86 14.78 -9.43
N CYS A 358 3.68 15.20 -10.39
CA CYS A 358 4.90 14.52 -10.78
C CYS A 358 5.81 15.52 -11.48
N THR A 359 7.07 15.61 -11.03
CA THR A 359 8.08 16.36 -11.77
C THR A 359 8.77 15.41 -12.73
N VAL A 360 8.89 15.82 -13.99
CA VAL A 360 9.44 14.98 -15.05
C VAL A 360 10.44 15.77 -15.88
N ASP A 361 11.57 15.17 -16.18
CA ASP A 361 12.49 15.62 -17.22
C ASP A 361 12.58 14.52 -18.28
N TRP A 362 11.94 14.76 -19.43
CA TRP A 362 11.89 13.81 -20.53
C TRP A 362 12.86 14.24 -21.63
N ARG A 363 13.78 13.34 -21.99
CA ARG A 363 14.78 13.54 -23.03
C ARG A 363 14.77 12.35 -23.99
N GLU A 364 15.51 12.46 -25.09
CA GLU A 364 15.62 11.35 -26.03
C GLU A 364 16.28 10.14 -25.35
N GLY A 365 15.50 9.08 -25.13
CA GLY A 365 15.99 7.84 -24.51
C GLY A 365 16.34 7.95 -23.02
N GLU A 366 15.87 8.97 -22.30
CA GLU A 366 16.01 9.08 -20.84
C GLU A 366 14.79 9.80 -20.25
N CYS A 367 14.30 9.32 -19.10
CA CYS A 367 13.24 9.97 -18.34
C CYS A 367 13.61 9.96 -16.85
N GLU A 368 13.72 11.15 -16.27
CA GLU A 368 13.96 11.33 -14.84
C GLU A 368 12.70 11.88 -14.19
N ILE A 369 12.23 11.24 -13.12
CA ILE A 369 11.03 11.65 -12.40
C ILE A 369 11.30 11.82 -10.91
N TRP A 370 10.66 12.82 -10.30
CA TRP A 370 10.63 13.04 -8.86
C TRP A 370 9.17 13.00 -8.40
N VAL A 371 8.84 12.01 -7.57
CA VAL A 371 7.45 11.74 -7.22
C VAL A 371 7.31 11.04 -5.86
N GLY A 372 6.23 11.37 -5.14
CA GLY A 372 5.72 10.55 -4.04
C GLY A 372 4.71 9.53 -4.58
N THR A 373 5.08 8.25 -4.66
CA THR A 373 4.20 7.16 -5.13
C THR A 373 4.34 5.91 -4.27
N GLN A 374 3.26 5.16 -4.14
CA GLN A 374 3.26 3.86 -3.47
C GLN A 374 3.71 2.72 -4.38
N ALA A 375 3.76 2.92 -5.69
CA ALA A 375 3.96 1.87 -6.69
C ALA A 375 5.04 2.26 -7.72
N CYS A 376 6.28 2.44 -7.23
CA CYS A 376 7.43 2.85 -8.05
C CYS A 376 7.69 1.91 -9.23
N ASP A 377 7.53 0.60 -9.03
CA ASP A 377 7.66 -0.42 -10.07
C ASP A 377 6.62 -0.26 -11.19
N ARG A 378 5.34 -0.02 -10.83
CA ARG A 378 4.28 0.25 -11.81
C ARG A 378 4.49 1.55 -12.55
N ALA A 379 4.98 2.59 -11.86
CA ALA A 379 5.33 3.85 -12.51
C ALA A 379 6.37 3.62 -13.61
N VAL A 380 7.47 2.91 -13.31
CA VAL A 380 8.49 2.55 -14.30
C VAL A 380 7.91 1.70 -15.44
N ALA A 381 7.11 0.68 -15.13
CA ALA A 381 6.51 -0.18 -16.16
C ALA A 381 5.59 0.61 -17.11
N LYS A 382 4.77 1.53 -16.60
CA LYS A 382 3.87 2.35 -17.41
C LYS A 382 4.62 3.40 -18.23
N LEU A 383 5.70 3.98 -17.70
CA LEU A 383 6.57 4.88 -18.46
C LEU A 383 7.35 4.15 -19.55
N ALA A 384 7.79 2.91 -19.30
CA ALA A 384 8.45 2.08 -20.32
C ALA A 384 7.50 1.83 -21.51
N ALA A 385 6.21 1.61 -21.24
CA ALA A 385 5.20 1.45 -22.29
C ALA A 385 5.00 2.69 -23.18
N LEU A 386 5.53 3.86 -22.79
CA LEU A 386 5.55 5.07 -23.63
C LEU A 386 6.74 5.12 -24.62
N GLY A 387 7.47 4.01 -24.77
CA GLY A 387 8.60 3.88 -25.71
C GLY A 387 9.98 3.97 -25.07
N LEU A 388 10.09 3.75 -23.75
CA LEU A 388 11.36 3.69 -23.02
C LEU A 388 11.66 2.28 -22.53
N LYS A 389 12.93 1.99 -22.25
CA LYS A 389 13.33 0.81 -21.48
C LYS A 389 13.36 1.14 -19.99
N PRO A 390 13.11 0.18 -19.09
CA PRO A 390 13.19 0.40 -17.65
C PRO A 390 14.51 1.05 -17.19
N GLU A 391 15.64 0.70 -17.81
CA GLU A 391 16.96 1.24 -17.43
C GLU A 391 17.15 2.71 -17.82
N GLN A 392 16.32 3.22 -18.74
CA GLN A 392 16.28 4.62 -19.18
C GLN A 392 15.44 5.50 -18.26
N ILE A 393 14.79 4.91 -17.25
CA ILE A 393 13.91 5.63 -16.32
C ILE A 393 14.59 5.72 -14.96
N ARG A 394 14.80 6.95 -14.48
CA ARG A 394 15.32 7.26 -13.14
C ARG A 394 14.17 7.80 -12.29
N LEU A 395 13.89 7.14 -11.17
CA LEU A 395 12.84 7.54 -10.24
C LEU A 395 13.45 7.96 -8.91
N HIS A 396 13.19 9.20 -8.50
CA HIS A 396 13.50 9.74 -7.18
C HIS A 396 12.25 9.69 -6.30
N SER A 397 12.31 8.87 -5.26
CA SER A 397 11.19 8.62 -4.35
C SER A 397 11.16 9.68 -3.25
N TYR A 398 10.03 10.37 -3.10
CA TYR A 398 9.80 11.39 -2.06
C TYR A 398 8.76 10.94 -1.04
N LEU A 399 8.64 11.70 0.06
CA LEU A 399 7.53 11.53 1.00
C LEU A 399 6.19 11.78 0.30
N ILE A 400 5.14 11.16 0.82
CA ILE A 400 3.78 11.24 0.27
C ILE A 400 2.89 12.03 1.24
N GLY A 401 2.26 13.11 0.76
CA GLY A 401 1.36 13.98 1.52
C GLY A 401 -0.09 13.48 1.58
N GLY A 402 -0.25 12.18 1.85
CA GLY A 402 -1.52 11.46 1.80
C GLY A 402 -1.60 10.55 0.57
N GLY A 403 -1.96 9.29 0.81
CA GLY A 403 -2.11 8.29 -0.24
C GLY A 403 -3.50 7.67 -0.22
N PHE A 404 -3.86 7.03 0.89
CA PHE A 404 -5.17 6.41 1.11
C PHE A 404 -5.61 5.40 0.02
N GLY A 405 -4.70 4.99 -0.86
CA GLY A 405 -5.02 4.20 -2.06
C GLY A 405 -4.75 4.95 -3.37
N ARG A 406 -5.03 6.27 -3.44
CA ARG A 406 -4.80 7.13 -4.62
C ARG A 406 -3.40 7.00 -5.23
N ARG A 407 -2.37 6.90 -4.38
CA ARG A 407 -0.95 6.88 -4.78
C ARG A 407 -0.45 5.48 -5.16
N LEU A 408 -1.29 4.45 -5.14
CA LEU A 408 -1.04 3.18 -5.85
C LEU A 408 -1.25 3.35 -7.36
N GLU A 409 -2.11 4.29 -7.73
CA GLU A 409 -2.36 4.65 -9.11
C GLU A 409 -1.25 5.54 -9.64
N VAL A 410 -0.89 5.33 -10.91
CA VAL A 410 0.23 5.99 -11.59
C VAL A 410 -0.23 6.76 -12.84
N ASP A 411 -1.54 6.93 -12.99
CA ASP A 411 -2.19 7.69 -14.05
C ASP A 411 -1.66 9.13 -14.13
N GLY A 412 -1.55 9.83 -12.99
CA GLY A 412 -0.97 11.17 -12.94
C GLY A 412 0.50 11.24 -13.36
N ILE A 413 1.28 10.17 -13.15
CA ILE A 413 2.68 10.07 -13.59
C ILE A 413 2.75 9.92 -15.11
N VAL A 414 1.87 9.09 -15.68
CA VAL A 414 1.78 8.89 -17.13
C VAL A 414 1.37 10.19 -17.82
N LEU A 415 0.37 10.90 -17.29
CA LEU A 415 -0.05 12.20 -17.81
C LEU A 415 1.07 13.23 -17.73
N ALA A 416 1.80 13.28 -16.61
CA ALA A 416 2.94 14.18 -16.48
C ALA A 416 4.03 13.90 -17.51
N ALA A 417 4.34 12.62 -17.76
CA ALA A 417 5.32 12.24 -18.77
C ALA A 417 4.88 12.59 -20.19
N ARG A 418 3.59 12.37 -20.51
CA ARG A 418 3.00 12.80 -21.79
C ARG A 418 3.19 14.31 -22.02
N ILE A 419 2.86 15.14 -21.03
CA ILE A 419 3.08 16.59 -21.09
C ILE A 419 4.57 16.93 -21.23
N ALA A 420 5.44 16.30 -20.43
CA ALA A 420 6.87 16.59 -20.42
C ALA A 420 7.57 16.30 -21.77
N ARG A 421 7.06 15.38 -22.59
CA ARG A 421 7.58 15.14 -23.95
C ARG A 421 7.53 16.36 -24.86
N HIS A 422 6.67 17.34 -24.56
CA HIS A 422 6.53 18.58 -25.32
C HIS A 422 7.30 19.75 -24.72
N VAL A 423 7.93 19.57 -23.55
CA VAL A 423 8.56 20.66 -22.78
C VAL A 423 10.06 20.48 -22.76
N GLN A 424 10.80 21.55 -23.04
CA GLN A 424 12.25 21.52 -22.95
C GLN A 424 12.72 21.60 -21.50
N GLY A 425 13.33 20.51 -21.00
CA GLY A 425 13.87 20.40 -19.66
C GLY A 425 12.84 20.00 -18.59
N PRO A 426 13.22 20.01 -17.31
CA PRO A 426 12.33 19.56 -16.23
C PRO A 426 11.04 20.39 -16.13
N VAL A 427 9.92 19.70 -15.92
CA VAL A 427 8.60 20.32 -15.71
C VAL A 427 7.90 19.70 -14.50
N ARG A 428 7.42 20.55 -13.61
CA ARG A 428 6.63 20.19 -12.43
C ARG A 428 5.16 20.17 -12.86
N VAL A 429 4.63 18.98 -13.12
CA VAL A 429 3.24 18.82 -13.54
C VAL A 429 2.37 18.69 -12.30
N LEU A 430 1.44 19.63 -12.15
CA LEU A 430 0.62 19.81 -10.96
C LEU A 430 -0.86 19.71 -11.32
N TRP A 431 -1.63 19.13 -10.43
CA TRP A 431 -3.09 19.13 -10.47
C TRP A 431 -3.59 20.23 -9.53
N SER A 432 -4.63 20.96 -9.93
CA SER A 432 -5.37 21.78 -8.97
C SER A 432 -6.17 20.88 -8.03
N ARG A 433 -6.66 21.41 -6.90
CA ARG A 433 -7.52 20.65 -5.99
C ARG A 433 -8.78 20.16 -6.70
N GLU A 434 -9.35 20.98 -7.56
CA GLU A 434 -10.56 20.68 -8.31
C GLU A 434 -10.30 19.55 -9.30
N GLN A 435 -9.19 19.58 -10.04
CA GLN A 435 -8.78 18.49 -10.93
C GLN A 435 -8.49 17.20 -10.16
N ASP A 436 -7.83 17.30 -9.00
CA ASP A 436 -7.52 16.18 -8.11
C ASP A 436 -8.78 15.45 -7.59
N ILE A 437 -9.82 16.21 -7.24
CA ILE A 437 -11.10 15.66 -6.77
C ILE A 437 -11.97 15.17 -7.93
N GLN A 438 -12.03 15.89 -9.06
CA GLN A 438 -12.84 15.54 -10.23
C GLN A 438 -12.31 14.29 -10.97
N HIS A 439 -10.99 14.10 -10.96
CA HIS A 439 -10.30 13.02 -11.67
C HIS A 439 -9.62 12.05 -10.69
N ASP A 440 -10.28 11.82 -9.55
CA ASP A 440 -9.86 10.82 -8.58
C ASP A 440 -10.08 9.40 -9.16
N ARG A 441 -9.49 8.41 -8.50
CA ARG A 441 -9.76 6.99 -8.70
C ARG A 441 -10.65 6.55 -7.55
N TYR A 442 -11.94 6.86 -7.66
CA TYR A 442 -12.88 6.77 -6.54
C TYR A 442 -12.97 5.35 -5.97
N ARG A 443 -13.21 5.24 -4.66
CA ARG A 443 -13.78 3.99 -4.14
C ARG A 443 -15.07 3.73 -4.90
N PRO A 444 -15.31 2.53 -5.46
CA PRO A 444 -16.54 2.26 -6.19
C PRO A 444 -17.80 2.42 -5.32
N TYR A 445 -18.93 2.65 -6.00
CA TYR A 445 -20.23 2.44 -5.41
C TYR A 445 -20.50 0.94 -5.27
N TYR A 446 -21.04 0.52 -4.13
CA TYR A 446 -21.49 -0.86 -3.92
C TYR A 446 -22.92 -0.89 -3.39
N VAL A 447 -23.66 -1.91 -3.78
CA VAL A 447 -24.95 -2.29 -3.19
C VAL A 447 -24.81 -3.68 -2.60
N ASP A 448 -25.08 -3.78 -1.30
CA ASP A 448 -25.05 -5.03 -0.55
C ASP A 448 -26.49 -5.39 -0.16
N ARG A 449 -27.00 -6.51 -0.67
CA ARG A 449 -28.28 -7.09 -0.24
C ARG A 449 -28.01 -8.22 0.74
N LEU A 450 -28.50 -8.09 1.97
CA LEU A 450 -28.38 -9.10 3.01
C LEU A 450 -29.75 -9.63 3.41
N SER A 451 -29.81 -10.92 3.72
CA SER A 451 -30.97 -11.51 4.39
C SER A 451 -30.57 -12.63 5.34
N ALA A 452 -31.35 -12.80 6.40
CA ALA A 452 -31.17 -13.84 7.38
C ALA A 452 -32.52 -14.30 7.93
N SER A 453 -32.58 -15.56 8.30
CA SER A 453 -33.69 -16.14 9.02
C SER A 453 -33.25 -16.46 10.45
N LEU A 454 -34.10 -16.17 11.44
CA LEU A 454 -33.81 -16.35 12.86
C LEU A 454 -34.62 -17.52 13.45
N ASP A 455 -34.00 -18.29 14.34
CA ASP A 455 -34.69 -19.31 15.13
C ASP A 455 -35.61 -18.68 16.21
N ALA A 456 -36.34 -19.51 16.94
CA ALA A 456 -37.23 -19.05 18.01
C ALA A 456 -36.50 -18.35 19.18
N ARG A 457 -35.17 -18.40 19.25
CA ARG A 457 -34.34 -17.66 20.21
C ARG A 457 -33.79 -16.37 19.62
N GLY A 458 -34.19 -16.01 18.41
CA GLY A 458 -33.69 -14.83 17.68
C GLY A 458 -32.26 -14.99 17.14
N MET A 459 -31.71 -16.20 17.11
CA MET A 459 -30.35 -16.43 16.59
C MET A 459 -30.38 -16.74 15.08
N PRO A 460 -29.40 -16.27 14.29
CA PRO A 460 -29.40 -16.47 12.85
C PRO A 460 -29.12 -17.93 12.50
N VAL A 461 -30.03 -18.53 11.73
CA VAL A 461 -29.88 -19.89 11.18
C VAL A 461 -29.50 -19.88 9.71
N THR A 462 -29.73 -18.77 9.00
CA THR A 462 -29.28 -18.54 7.63
C THR A 462 -28.63 -17.16 7.49
N TRP A 463 -27.77 -17.01 6.49
CA TRP A 463 -27.17 -15.75 6.09
C TRP A 463 -26.97 -15.74 4.58
N ARG A 464 -27.56 -14.77 3.89
CA ARG A 464 -27.33 -14.51 2.46
C ARG A 464 -26.80 -13.10 2.30
N HIS A 465 -25.80 -12.95 1.45
CA HIS A 465 -25.19 -11.65 1.15
C HIS A 465 -24.81 -11.59 -0.32
N THR A 466 -25.54 -10.81 -1.11
CA THR A 466 -25.18 -10.51 -2.50
C THR A 466 -24.54 -9.14 -2.56
N ILE A 467 -23.37 -9.06 -3.17
CA ILE A 467 -22.59 -7.84 -3.34
C ILE A 467 -22.58 -7.47 -4.82
N ALA A 468 -23.09 -6.29 -5.16
CA ALA A 468 -23.02 -5.73 -6.50
C ALA A 468 -22.05 -4.54 -6.53
N GLY A 469 -21.11 -4.53 -7.47
CA GLY A 469 -20.17 -3.43 -7.66
C GLY A 469 -18.90 -3.82 -8.40
N ALA A 470 -17.93 -2.91 -8.41
CA ALA A 470 -16.73 -3.05 -9.23
C ALA A 470 -15.70 -4.06 -8.66
N GLY A 471 -14.98 -4.73 -9.57
CA GLY A 471 -13.90 -5.66 -9.25
C GLY A 471 -12.52 -4.99 -9.27
N LEU A 472 -12.04 -4.52 -8.11
CA LEU A 472 -10.81 -3.71 -8.05
C LEU A 472 -9.51 -4.50 -8.30
N TRP A 473 -9.45 -5.81 -8.01
CA TRP A 473 -8.27 -6.61 -8.39
C TRP A 473 -8.22 -6.76 -9.90
N ALA A 474 -9.36 -7.04 -10.54
CA ALA A 474 -9.44 -7.14 -11.99
C ALA A 474 -8.96 -5.87 -12.68
N LEU A 475 -9.39 -4.71 -12.17
CA LEU A 475 -9.01 -3.40 -12.71
C LEU A 475 -7.51 -3.11 -12.52
N TYR A 476 -6.92 -3.45 -11.37
CA TYR A 476 -5.54 -3.06 -11.06
C TYR A 476 -4.48 -4.05 -11.57
N TYR A 477 -4.79 -5.34 -11.50
CA TYR A 477 -3.89 -6.46 -11.80
C TYR A 477 -4.29 -7.22 -13.07
N GLY A 478 -5.46 -6.97 -13.64
CA GLY A 478 -5.98 -7.63 -14.83
C GLY A 478 -6.97 -8.77 -14.52
N GLU A 479 -7.73 -9.14 -15.54
CA GLU A 479 -8.85 -10.09 -15.47
C GLU A 479 -8.46 -11.48 -14.93
N GLY A 480 -7.20 -11.90 -15.08
CA GLY A 480 -6.72 -13.17 -14.56
C GLY A 480 -6.81 -13.31 -13.03
N THR A 481 -7.02 -12.20 -12.29
CA THR A 481 -7.26 -12.22 -10.84
C THR A 481 -8.63 -12.71 -10.43
N VAL A 482 -9.60 -12.65 -11.34
CA VAL A 482 -10.98 -13.06 -11.07
C VAL A 482 -11.08 -14.57 -11.21
N LYS A 483 -11.48 -15.25 -10.14
CA LYS A 483 -11.66 -16.71 -10.13
C LYS A 483 -13.14 -17.04 -10.05
N ASN A 484 -13.65 -17.78 -11.02
CA ASN A 484 -15.06 -18.17 -11.10
C ASN A 484 -16.03 -16.97 -11.00
N GLY A 485 -15.65 -15.82 -11.57
CA GLY A 485 -16.46 -14.59 -11.50
C GLY A 485 -16.35 -13.80 -10.19
N VAL A 486 -15.50 -14.23 -9.24
CA VAL A 486 -15.32 -13.58 -7.93
C VAL A 486 -14.05 -12.74 -7.90
N ASP A 487 -14.20 -11.45 -7.56
CA ASP A 487 -13.09 -10.58 -7.17
C ASP A 487 -12.87 -10.70 -5.65
N LEU A 488 -11.64 -11.04 -5.23
CA LEU A 488 -11.35 -11.32 -3.83
C LEU A 488 -11.44 -10.10 -2.92
N ASP A 489 -11.15 -8.90 -3.44
CA ASP A 489 -11.38 -7.70 -2.64
C ASP A 489 -12.86 -7.55 -2.39
N ALA A 490 -13.68 -7.69 -3.44
CA ALA A 490 -15.15 -7.50 -3.44
C ALA A 490 -15.89 -8.31 -2.36
N VAL A 491 -15.29 -9.41 -1.89
CA VAL A 491 -15.94 -10.30 -0.91
C VAL A 491 -15.18 -10.44 0.40
N THR A 492 -14.03 -9.77 0.57
CA THR A 492 -13.26 -9.81 1.83
C THR A 492 -14.12 -9.32 3.00
N SER A 493 -14.04 -9.99 4.14
CA SER A 493 -14.84 -9.81 5.37
C SER A 493 -16.33 -10.16 5.24
N ALA A 494 -16.84 -10.40 4.03
CA ALA A 494 -18.16 -10.99 3.79
C ALA A 494 -18.08 -12.51 3.64
N ALA A 495 -17.17 -13.00 2.80
CA ALA A 495 -16.95 -14.44 2.57
C ALA A 495 -16.23 -15.13 3.75
N ASP A 496 -15.43 -14.39 4.52
CA ASP A 496 -14.69 -14.85 5.70
C ASP A 496 -15.19 -14.19 6.99
N LEU A 497 -16.51 -14.25 7.24
CA LEU A 497 -17.15 -13.68 8.42
C LEU A 497 -16.46 -14.05 9.73
N ALA A 498 -16.37 -13.08 10.64
CA ALA A 498 -15.91 -13.32 12.01
C ALA A 498 -16.88 -14.22 12.82
N TYR A 499 -18.14 -14.24 12.42
CA TYR A 499 -19.20 -15.08 12.97
C TYR A 499 -19.26 -16.41 12.20
N PRO A 500 -18.93 -17.55 12.83
CA PRO A 500 -18.92 -18.85 12.14
C PRO A 500 -20.34 -19.42 12.01
N LEU A 501 -21.16 -18.79 11.17
CA LEU A 501 -22.54 -19.23 10.88
C LEU A 501 -22.55 -20.61 10.21
N GLU A 502 -23.58 -21.41 10.48
CA GLU A 502 -23.68 -22.79 9.98
C GLU A 502 -24.16 -22.84 8.53
N ASN A 503 -25.15 -22.00 8.18
CA ASN A 503 -25.71 -21.91 6.84
C ASN A 503 -25.52 -20.50 6.31
N MET A 504 -24.61 -20.33 5.35
CA MET A 504 -24.32 -19.02 4.76
C MET A 504 -24.04 -19.13 3.27
N GLU A 505 -24.38 -18.09 2.53
CA GLU A 505 -23.96 -17.91 1.14
C GLU A 505 -23.64 -16.45 0.86
N VAL A 506 -22.52 -16.23 0.18
CA VAL A 506 -22.05 -14.93 -0.26
C VAL A 506 -21.88 -14.98 -1.77
N ARG A 507 -22.48 -14.02 -2.46
CA ARG A 507 -22.46 -13.91 -3.92
C ARG A 507 -21.88 -12.56 -4.32
N PHE A 508 -21.23 -12.54 -5.48
CA PHE A 508 -20.71 -11.32 -6.09
C PHE A 508 -21.24 -11.17 -7.51
N VAL A 509 -21.69 -9.96 -7.83
CA VAL A 509 -22.17 -9.56 -9.15
C VAL A 509 -21.34 -8.36 -9.59
N ARG A 510 -20.36 -8.60 -10.47
CA ARG A 510 -19.47 -7.54 -10.96
C ARG A 510 -20.25 -6.56 -11.85
N ARG A 511 -20.16 -5.28 -11.53
CA ARG A 511 -20.61 -4.14 -12.34
C ARG A 511 -19.61 -3.01 -12.18
N ASP A 512 -18.79 -2.80 -13.21
CA ASP A 512 -17.84 -1.70 -13.23
C ASP A 512 -18.55 -0.45 -13.78
N PRO A 513 -18.48 0.70 -13.10
CA PRO A 513 -19.25 1.88 -13.52
C PRO A 513 -18.68 2.48 -14.80
N ALA A 514 -19.56 2.72 -15.78
CA ALA A 514 -19.17 3.42 -17.01
C ALA A 514 -18.75 4.87 -16.70
N GLY A 515 -17.64 5.32 -17.29
CA GLY A 515 -17.20 6.72 -17.22
C GLY A 515 -16.79 7.23 -15.84
N VAL A 516 -16.68 6.38 -14.82
CA VAL A 516 -16.22 6.76 -13.47
C VAL A 516 -14.98 5.95 -13.11
N PRO A 517 -13.77 6.53 -13.18
CA PRO A 517 -12.56 5.83 -12.78
C PRO A 517 -12.60 5.40 -11.32
N THR A 518 -12.29 4.13 -11.06
CA THR A 518 -12.28 3.60 -9.69
C THR A 518 -10.90 3.11 -9.28
N GLY A 519 -10.69 3.02 -7.97
CA GLY A 519 -9.45 2.55 -7.36
C GLY A 519 -9.67 2.12 -5.92
N TRP A 520 -8.63 1.55 -5.31
CA TRP A 520 -8.68 1.22 -3.89
C TRP A 520 -8.69 2.47 -3.04
N TRP A 521 -9.49 2.46 -1.98
CA TRP A 521 -9.54 3.47 -0.94
C TRP A 521 -9.22 2.84 0.42
N ARG A 522 -8.76 3.65 1.38
CA ARG A 522 -8.16 3.17 2.64
C ARG A 522 -9.07 2.19 3.38
N GLY A 523 -8.55 1.00 3.62
CA GLY A 523 -9.28 -0.10 4.26
C GLY A 523 -9.62 -1.22 3.28
N VAL A 524 -9.67 -0.90 1.98
CA VAL A 524 -9.84 -1.85 0.88
C VAL A 524 -11.14 -2.65 1.08
N GLY A 525 -11.21 -3.93 0.71
CA GLY A 525 -12.40 -4.75 0.88
C GLY A 525 -13.05 -4.72 2.27
N PRO A 526 -12.31 -4.84 3.38
CA PRO A 526 -12.89 -4.79 4.73
C PRO A 526 -13.75 -3.55 5.02
N THR A 527 -13.31 -2.35 4.63
CA THR A 527 -14.09 -1.13 4.91
C THR A 527 -15.42 -1.08 4.21
N ARG A 528 -15.60 -1.84 3.12
CA ARG A 528 -16.91 -1.98 2.50
C ARG A 528 -17.77 -3.00 3.25
N SER A 529 -17.24 -4.21 3.43
CA SER A 529 -18.06 -5.35 3.86
C SER A 529 -18.41 -5.25 5.34
N VAL A 530 -17.48 -4.76 6.18
CA VAL A 530 -17.69 -4.64 7.63
C VAL A 530 -18.85 -3.70 7.94
N PHE A 531 -19.03 -2.62 7.18
CA PHE A 531 -20.17 -1.73 7.36
C PHE A 531 -21.51 -2.46 7.17
N ALA A 532 -21.69 -3.16 6.05
CA ALA A 532 -22.93 -3.90 5.76
C ALA A 532 -23.13 -5.07 6.74
N VAL A 533 -22.08 -5.86 7.00
CA VAL A 533 -22.11 -7.03 7.89
C VAL A 533 -22.47 -6.62 9.33
N GLU A 534 -21.79 -5.63 9.89
CA GLU A 534 -22.01 -5.24 11.29
C GLU A 534 -23.28 -4.42 11.49
N SER A 535 -23.70 -3.63 10.48
CA SER A 535 -25.02 -2.99 10.52
C SER A 535 -26.14 -4.02 10.49
N PHE A 536 -26.02 -5.04 9.63
CA PHE A 536 -27.01 -6.10 9.58
C PHE A 536 -27.02 -6.92 10.87
N MET A 537 -25.85 -7.16 11.48
CA MET A 537 -25.78 -7.81 12.80
C MET A 537 -26.55 -7.03 13.89
N ASP A 538 -26.50 -5.69 13.87
CA ASP A 538 -27.32 -4.84 14.75
C ASP A 538 -28.82 -4.96 14.45
N GLU A 539 -29.20 -5.03 13.17
CA GLU A 539 -30.60 -5.25 12.77
C GLU A 539 -31.11 -6.62 13.22
N LEU A 540 -30.28 -7.66 13.15
CA LEU A 540 -30.64 -8.99 13.67
C LEU A 540 -30.82 -8.96 15.19
N ALA A 541 -29.93 -8.28 15.91
CA ALA A 541 -30.06 -8.11 17.35
C ALA A 541 -31.34 -7.32 17.71
N ALA A 542 -31.65 -6.26 16.96
CA ALA A 542 -32.86 -5.45 17.15
C ALA A 542 -34.13 -6.25 16.87
N ALA A 543 -34.17 -7.01 15.76
CA ALA A 543 -35.28 -7.89 15.41
C ALA A 543 -35.50 -8.99 16.46
N ALA A 544 -34.41 -9.49 17.06
CA ALA A 544 -34.44 -10.42 18.18
C ALA A 544 -34.74 -9.76 19.54
N GLN A 545 -34.82 -8.43 19.61
CA GLN A 545 -34.91 -7.64 20.84
C GLN A 545 -33.81 -7.97 21.87
N GLN A 546 -32.60 -8.23 21.37
CA GLN A 546 -31.43 -8.56 22.17
C GLN A 546 -30.42 -7.43 22.20
N ASP A 547 -29.68 -7.37 23.31
CA ASP A 547 -28.53 -6.48 23.45
C ASP A 547 -27.45 -6.81 22.40
N PRO A 548 -26.97 -5.83 21.62
CA PRO A 548 -26.07 -6.09 20.49
C PRO A 548 -24.68 -6.59 20.90
N VAL A 549 -24.20 -6.27 22.12
CA VAL A 549 -22.96 -6.84 22.66
C VAL A 549 -23.16 -8.31 22.98
N ARG A 550 -24.22 -8.66 23.74
CA ARG A 550 -24.55 -10.06 24.07
C ARG A 550 -24.78 -10.90 22.82
N TYR A 551 -25.46 -10.33 21.83
CA TYR A 551 -25.76 -11.00 20.56
C TYR A 551 -24.48 -11.39 19.82
N ARG A 552 -23.58 -10.43 19.57
CA ARG A 552 -22.26 -10.69 18.95
C ARG A 552 -21.44 -11.67 19.76
N ARG A 553 -21.42 -11.51 21.09
CA ARG A 553 -20.64 -12.37 21.99
C ARG A 553 -21.09 -13.84 21.93
N ALA A 554 -22.39 -14.09 21.78
CA ALA A 554 -22.93 -15.44 21.62
C ALA A 554 -22.46 -16.10 20.31
N LEU A 555 -22.37 -15.32 19.23
CA LEU A 555 -22.00 -15.76 17.88
C LEU A 555 -20.49 -15.93 17.68
N LEU A 556 -19.68 -14.96 18.12
CA LEU A 556 -18.22 -15.03 17.99
C LEU A 556 -17.69 -16.30 18.64
N LYS A 557 -16.69 -16.96 18.05
CA LYS A 557 -15.98 -18.10 18.68
C LYS A 557 -14.48 -17.84 18.88
N ASP A 558 -13.92 -16.87 18.16
CA ASP A 558 -12.51 -16.49 18.30
C ASP A 558 -12.28 -15.81 19.67
N PRO A 559 -11.39 -16.35 20.53
CA PRO A 559 -11.19 -15.82 21.88
C PRO A 559 -10.60 -14.40 21.88
N ARG A 560 -9.83 -14.03 20.85
CA ARG A 560 -9.24 -12.69 20.73
C ARG A 560 -10.29 -11.67 20.31
N MET A 561 -11.15 -12.01 19.36
CA MET A 561 -12.28 -11.14 18.95
C MET A 561 -13.26 -10.94 20.12
N ARG A 562 -13.59 -12.01 20.85
CA ARG A 562 -14.40 -11.92 22.07
C ARG A 562 -13.75 -11.03 23.13
N ALA A 563 -12.46 -11.19 23.38
CA ALA A 563 -11.74 -10.35 24.35
C ALA A 563 -11.75 -8.87 23.96
N VAL A 564 -11.66 -8.54 22.67
CA VAL A 564 -11.78 -7.16 22.18
C VAL A 564 -13.18 -6.60 22.43
N LEU A 565 -14.23 -7.36 22.10
CA LEU A 565 -15.62 -6.96 22.36
C LEU A 565 -15.88 -6.76 23.85
N ASP A 566 -15.50 -7.73 24.68
CA ASP A 566 -15.69 -7.69 26.14
C ASP A 566 -14.95 -6.49 26.75
N LEU A 567 -13.71 -6.22 26.32
CA LEU A 567 -12.93 -5.07 26.80
C LEU A 567 -13.54 -3.74 26.32
N ALA A 568 -13.98 -3.64 25.07
CA ALA A 568 -14.59 -2.43 24.54
C ALA A 568 -15.90 -2.11 25.28
N ALA A 569 -16.74 -3.12 25.52
CA ALA A 569 -17.98 -2.99 26.27
C ALA A 569 -17.73 -2.56 27.73
N ASP A 570 -16.79 -3.20 28.42
CA ASP A 570 -16.39 -2.84 29.79
C ASP A 570 -15.91 -1.39 29.88
N ARG A 571 -14.97 -0.99 29.00
CA ARG A 571 -14.42 0.37 28.98
C ARG A 571 -15.42 1.44 28.55
N ALA A 572 -16.41 1.08 27.75
CA ALA A 572 -17.52 1.95 27.43
C ALA A 572 -18.56 2.05 28.57
N GLY A 573 -18.46 1.24 29.63
CA GLY A 573 -19.47 1.14 30.67
C GLY A 573 -20.80 0.60 30.14
N TRP A 574 -20.74 -0.37 29.21
CA TRP A 574 -21.92 -0.95 28.56
C TRP A 574 -22.94 -1.47 29.58
N GLY A 575 -24.23 -1.16 29.39
CA GLY A 575 -25.30 -1.45 30.35
C GLY A 575 -25.53 -0.38 31.42
N MET A 576 -24.67 0.63 31.55
CA MET A 576 -24.95 1.81 32.37
C MET A 576 -25.87 2.79 31.61
N GLY A 577 -26.75 3.48 32.36
CA GLY A 577 -27.61 4.53 31.81
C GLY A 577 -26.80 5.67 31.19
N LEU A 578 -27.29 6.18 30.05
CA LEU A 578 -26.69 7.32 29.34
C LEU A 578 -27.44 8.63 29.68
N PRO A 579 -26.76 9.79 29.59
CA PRO A 579 -27.44 11.08 29.63
C PRO A 579 -28.49 11.23 28.52
N ALA A 580 -29.50 12.07 28.75
CA ALA A 580 -30.50 12.38 27.74
C ALA A 580 -29.84 12.91 26.45
N GLY A 581 -30.34 12.48 25.29
CA GLY A 581 -29.80 12.86 23.98
C GLY A 581 -28.48 12.19 23.59
N SER A 582 -27.99 11.22 24.37
CA SER A 582 -26.78 10.44 24.06
C SER A 582 -27.12 9.02 23.63
N GLY A 583 -26.38 8.49 22.66
CA GLY A 583 -26.46 7.09 22.21
C GLY A 583 -25.13 6.36 22.37
N ARG A 584 -25.19 5.03 22.41
CA ARG A 584 -24.01 4.16 22.41
C ARG A 584 -24.28 2.97 21.49
N GLY A 585 -23.35 2.69 20.59
CA GLY A 585 -23.42 1.59 19.63
C GLY A 585 -22.15 0.75 19.66
N VAL A 586 -22.21 -0.42 19.03
CA VAL A 586 -21.10 -1.36 18.90
C VAL A 586 -21.19 -2.01 17.51
N SER A 587 -20.09 -2.01 16.77
CA SER A 587 -19.98 -2.60 15.43
C SER A 587 -18.61 -3.22 15.25
#